data_AF-A0A5E5PTS7-F1
#
_entry.id   AF-A0A5E5PTS7-F1
#
_cell.length_a   1.000
_cell.length_b   1.000
_cell.length_c   1.000
_cell.angle_alpha   90.00
_cell.angle_beta   90.00
_cell.angle_gamma   90.00
#
_symmetry.space_group_name_H-M   'P 1'
#
loop_
_entity.id
_entity.type
_entity.pdbx_description
1 polymer ?
#
loop_
_entity_poly.entity_id
_entity_poly.type
_entity_poly.pdbx_seq_one_letter_code
_entity_poly.pdbx_strand_id
1 'polypeptide(L)' 'MANEGYHEKEENLTQKTKDMHKAIVSLTEELEAIDWYNQRIDVCQDDDLSAILAHNRDEERARSNGIRVD' A
#
# COMPACT_ATOMS: atom_id res chain seq x y z
N MET A 1 4.44 -12.70 1.10
CA MET A 1 3.83 -11.84 2.10
C MET A 1 2.95 -12.74 2.96
N ALA A 2 3.33 -12.95 4.22
CA ALA A 2 2.61 -13.88 5.08
C ALA A 2 1.35 -13.18 5.60
N ASN A 3 0.21 -13.47 4.96
CA ASN A 3 -1.18 -13.16 5.33
C ASN A 3 -1.95 -12.25 4.33
N GLU A 4 -2.09 -12.71 3.09
CA GLU A 4 -2.92 -12.06 2.04
C GLU A 4 -4.44 -12.33 2.21
N GLY A 5 -4.90 -12.77 3.38
CA GLY A 5 -6.29 -13.17 3.60
C GLY A 5 -6.81 -12.95 5.01
N TYR A 6 -8.04 -13.40 5.25
CA TYR A 6 -8.67 -13.31 6.55
C TYR A 6 -8.01 -14.26 7.56
N HIS A 7 -7.78 -13.77 8.79
CA HIS A 7 -7.32 -14.60 9.91
C HIS A 7 -8.40 -15.51 10.50
N GLU A 8 -9.66 -15.21 10.22
CA GLU A 8 -10.83 -15.96 10.66
C GLU A 8 -11.55 -16.53 9.44
N LYS A 9 -12.40 -17.54 9.66
CA LYS A 9 -13.23 -18.10 8.57
C LYS A 9 -14.09 -17.00 7.96
N GLU A 10 -14.03 -16.87 6.64
CA GLU A 10 -14.73 -15.82 5.91
C GLU A 10 -16.25 -15.80 6.16
N GLU A 11 -16.86 -16.97 6.32
CA GLU A 11 -18.30 -17.14 6.61
C GLU A 11 -18.72 -16.52 7.95
N ASN A 12 -17.79 -16.34 8.88
CA ASN A 12 -18.02 -15.73 10.20
C ASN A 12 -17.87 -14.21 10.18
N LEU A 13 -17.40 -13.62 9.08
CA LEU A 13 -17.15 -12.18 8.97
C LEU A 13 -18.34 -11.44 8.37
N THR A 14 -18.68 -10.32 8.99
CA THR A 14 -19.69 -9.41 8.43
C THR A 14 -19.18 -8.77 7.14
N GLN A 15 -20.10 -8.38 6.24
CA GLN A 15 -19.73 -7.65 5.03
C GLN A 15 -18.94 -6.37 5.34
N LYS A 16 -19.34 -5.64 6.39
CA LYS A 16 -18.62 -4.44 6.87
C LYS A 16 -17.16 -4.76 7.22
N THR A 17 -16.91 -5.84 7.95
CA THR A 17 -15.55 -6.27 8.30
C THR A 17 -14.75 -6.64 7.06
N LYS A 18 -15.37 -7.33 6.09
CA LYS A 18 -14.73 -7.71 4.84
C LYS A 18 -14.34 -6.48 4.00
N ASP A 19 -15.21 -5.49 3.93
CA ASP A 19 -14.93 -4.25 3.20
C ASP A 19 -13.84 -3.42 3.89
N MET A 20 -13.86 -3.36 5.23
CA MET A 20 -12.79 -2.74 6.01
C MET A 20 -11.44 -3.43 5.79
N HIS A 21 -11.41 -4.77 5.79
CA HIS A 21 -10.18 -5.52 5.52
C HIS A 21 -9.64 -5.22 4.12
N LYS A 22 -10.50 -5.14 3.10
CA LYS A 22 -10.06 -4.76 1.74
C LYS A 22 -9.41 -3.37 1.73
N ALA A 23 -10.03 -2.39 2.39
CA ALA A 23 -9.46 -1.05 2.51
C ALA A 23 -8.10 -1.07 3.23
N ILE A 24 -7.97 -1.83 4.31
CA ILE A 24 -6.72 -1.99 5.06
C ILE A 24 -5.62 -2.65 4.22
N VAL A 25 -5.95 -3.73 3.51
CA VAL A 25 -4.99 -4.42 2.62
C VAL A 25 -4.52 -3.48 1.53
N SER A 26 -5.43 -2.79 0.84
CA SER A 26 -5.05 -1.79 -0.16
C SER A 26 -4.18 -0.68 0.42
N LEU A 27 -4.51 -0.15 1.60
CA LEU A 27 -3.66 0.86 2.25
C LEU A 27 -2.27 0.31 2.61
N THR A 28 -2.21 -0.96 3.02
CA THR A 28 -0.94 -1.62 3.36
C THR A 28 -0.05 -1.75 2.13
N GLU A 29 -0.61 -2.19 0.99
CA GLU A 29 0.11 -2.31 -0.28
C GLU A 29 0.70 -0.96 -0.73
N GLU A 30 -0.08 0.11 -0.64
CA GLU A 30 0.35 1.46 -0.99
C GLU A 30 1.48 1.95 -0.07
N LEU A 31 1.38 1.70 1.24
CA LEU A 31 2.43 2.05 2.21
C LEU A 31 3.72 1.25 1.99
N GLU A 32 3.62 -0.04 1.67
CA GLU A 32 4.77 -0.88 1.31
C GLU A 32 5.44 -0.36 0.02
N ALA A 33 4.65 0.01 -0.99
CA ALA A 33 5.17 0.61 -2.22
C ALA A 33 5.92 1.93 -1.94
N ILE A 34 5.38 2.80 -1.09
CA ILE A 34 6.03 4.05 -0.66
C ILE A 34 7.39 3.76 0.00
N ASP A 35 7.44 2.80 0.92
CA ASP A 35 8.67 2.40 1.60
C ASP A 35 9.71 1.86 0.60
N TRP A 36 9.29 0.96 -0.30
CA TRP A 36 10.18 0.43 -1.33
C TRP A 36 10.72 1.51 -2.26
N TYR A 37 9.90 2.47 -2.66
CA TYR A 37 10.37 3.59 -3.47
C TYR A 37 11.37 4.46 -2.72
N ASN A 38 11.13 4.78 -1.43
CA ASN A 38 12.09 5.53 -0.63
C ASN A 38 13.45 4.80 -0.58
N GLN A 39 13.45 3.51 -0.26
CA GLN A 39 14.69 2.72 -0.20
C GLN A 39 15.42 2.71 -1.54
N ARG A 40 14.68 2.58 -2.66
CA ARG A 40 15.25 2.58 -4.01
C ARG A 40 15.82 3.95 -4.38
N ILE A 41 15.14 5.04 -4.03
CA ILE A 41 15.62 6.41 -4.25
C ILE A 41 16.93 6.64 -3.51
N ASP A 42 17.02 6.23 -2.24
CA ASP A 42 18.22 6.43 -1.40
C ASP A 42 19.48 5.77 -1.97
N VAL A 43 19.33 4.65 -2.70
CA VAL A 43 20.45 3.90 -3.29
C VAL A 43 20.57 4.09 -4.81
N CYS A 44 19.70 4.89 -5.44
CA CYS A 44 19.71 5.11 -6.88
C CYS A 44 20.90 5.99 -7.29
N GLN A 45 21.63 5.58 -8.32
CA GLN A 45 22.78 6.33 -8.87
C GLN A 45 22.45 7.04 -10.19
N ASP A 46 21.23 6.87 -10.70
CA ASP A 46 20.75 7.46 -11.94
C ASP A 46 19.67 8.51 -11.59
N ASP A 47 19.97 9.77 -11.90
CA ASP A 47 19.10 10.90 -11.53
C ASP A 47 17.74 10.86 -12.25
N ASP A 48 17.70 10.40 -13.50
CA ASP A 48 16.46 10.30 -14.27
C ASP A 48 15.57 9.19 -13.70
N LEU A 49 16.16 8.05 -13.35
CA LEU A 49 15.43 6.97 -12.68
C LEU A 49 14.96 7.40 -11.28
N SER A 50 15.81 8.08 -10.52
CA SER A 50 15.46 8.58 -9.18
C SER A 50 14.25 9.51 -9.23
N ALA A 51 14.17 10.38 -10.24
CA ALA A 51 13.02 11.25 -10.45
C ALA A 51 11.72 10.47 -10.74
N ILE A 52 11.79 9.41 -11.56
CA ILE A 52 10.63 8.54 -11.85
C ILE A 52 10.17 7.82 -10.57
N LEU A 53 11.10 7.28 -9.78
CA LEU A 53 10.78 6.59 -8.52
C LEU A 53 10.14 7.55 -7.52
N ALA A 54 10.64 8.78 -7.40
CA ALA A 54 10.08 9.82 -6.53
C ALA A 54 8.66 10.23 -6.97
N HIS A 55 8.42 10.37 -8.28
CA HIS A 55 7.10 10.64 -8.81
C HIS A 55 6.11 9.53 -8.46
N ASN A 56 6.45 8.27 -8.73
CA ASN A 56 5.59 7.13 -8.44
C ASN A 56 5.27 7.03 -6.94
N ARG A 57 6.27 7.21 -6.06
CA ARG A 57 6.08 7.25 -4.61
C ARG A 57 5.02 8.27 -4.19
N ASP A 58 5.10 9.47 -4.76
CA ASP A 58 4.21 10.56 -4.40
C ASP A 58 2.78 10.29 -4.92
N GLU A 59 2.62 9.55 -6.02
CA GLU A 59 1.32 9.02 -6.44
C GLU A 59 0.74 7.99 -5.46
N GLU A 60 1.54 7.01 -5.01
CA GLU A 60 1.09 6.01 -4.00
C GLU A 60 0.67 6.71 -2.69
N ARG A 61 1.40 7.77 -2.30
CA ARG A 61 1.06 8.59 -1.13
C ARG A 61 -0.30 9.29 -1.32
N ALA A 62 -0.58 9.79 -2.51
CA ALA A 62 -1.88 10.39 -2.81
C ALA A 62 -3.01 9.35 -2.81
N ARG A 63 -2.76 8.15 -3.36
CA ARG A 63 -3.70 7.01 -3.33
C ARG A 63 -4.01 6.58 -1.90
N SER A 64 -2.99 6.42 -1.06
CA SER A 64 -3.13 6.11 0.38
C SER A 64 -4.07 7.06 1.11
N ASN A 65 -3.95 8.37 0.87
CA ASN A 65 -4.83 9.39 1.47
C ASN A 65 -6.30 9.29 1.03
N GLY A 66 -6.56 8.66 -0.12
CA GLY A 66 -7.90 8.42 -0.65
C GLY A 66 -8.60 7.22 -0.01
N ILE A 67 -7.86 6.33 0.66
CA ILE A 67 -8.40 5.14 1.31
C ILE A 67 -8.90 5.51 2.71
N ARG A 68 -10.18 5.23 2.98
CA ARG A 68 -10.83 5.50 4.27
C ARG A 68 -11.16 4.20 5.00
N VAL A 69 -10.93 4.19 6.31
CA VAL A 69 -11.10 3.04 7.21
C VAL A 69 -12.05 3.35 8.39
N ASP A 70 -13.01 4.26 8.20
CA ASP A 70 -14.01 4.70 9.19
C ASP A 70 -15.33 3.88 9.20
#